data_AF-A0AAN8IPM2-F1
#
_entry.id   AF-A0AAN8IPM2-F1
#
_cell.length_a   1.000
_cell.length_b   1.000
_cell.length_c   1.000
_cell.angle_alpha   90.00
_cell.angle_beta   90.00
_cell.angle_gamma   90.00
#
_symmetry.space_group_name_H-M   'P 1'
#
loop_
_entity.id
_entity.type
_entity.pdbx_description
1 polymer ?
#
loop_
_entity_poly.entity_id
_entity_poly.type
_entity_poly.pdbx_seq_one_letter_code
_entity_poly.pdbx_strand_id
1 'polypeptide(L)'
;NATKPPAMLDEVLRLFNDHPDFYFCFGRDVTHCTHRHFSSSDAEPDERFFWNKVLLKDLLHVSVDRNLAKRWIVPIMQGSISHETLSVGDDLQIPVTLNITLISRRSIYRAGVRYLRRSVLSWGIDSESNVANFVETELILNIFDHHLSFVQVILSI
;
A
#
# COMPACT_ATOMS: atom_id res chain seq x y z
N ASN A 1 -30.66 26.73 -3.95
CA ASN A 1 -29.46 27.18 -4.70
C ASN A 1 -28.21 26.76 -3.95
N ALA A 2 -27.81 25.49 -4.10
CA ALA A 2 -26.54 25.01 -3.56
C ALA A 2 -25.41 25.46 -4.50
N THR A 3 -24.43 26.16 -3.96
CA THR A 3 -23.20 26.54 -4.66
C THR A 3 -22.50 25.28 -5.14
N LYS A 4 -22.27 25.19 -6.45
CA LYS A 4 -21.55 24.07 -7.06
C LYS A 4 -20.18 23.93 -6.35
N PRO A 5 -19.81 22.75 -5.84
CA PRO A 5 -18.51 22.58 -5.22
C PRO A 5 -17.41 23.02 -6.20
N PRO A 6 -16.31 23.61 -5.72
CA PRO A 6 -15.23 24.06 -6.60
C PRO A 6 -14.76 22.87 -7.44
N ALA A 7 -14.47 23.08 -8.72
CA ALA A 7 -14.13 22.00 -9.67
C ALA A 7 -13.00 21.07 -9.17
N MET A 8 -12.08 21.61 -8.36
CA MET A 8 -11.03 20.87 -7.67
C MET A 8 -11.58 19.83 -6.66
N LEU A 9 -12.65 20.16 -5.93
CA LEU A 9 -13.26 19.24 -4.98
C LEU A 9 -13.95 18.09 -5.72
N ASP A 10 -14.64 18.36 -6.82
CA ASP A 10 -15.22 17.31 -7.67
C ASP A 10 -14.14 16.42 -8.29
N GLU A 11 -13.00 16.98 -8.71
CA GLU A 11 -11.88 16.23 -9.26
C GLU A 11 -11.17 15.37 -8.20
N VAL A 12 -10.98 15.92 -6.99
CA VAL A 12 -10.52 15.18 -5.82
C VAL A 12 -11.51 14.06 -5.51
N LEU A 13 -12.80 14.35 -5.38
CA LEU A 13 -13.80 13.31 -5.08
C LEU A 13 -13.84 12.22 -6.16
N ARG A 14 -13.72 12.57 -7.44
CA ARG A 14 -13.61 11.59 -8.54
C ARG A 14 -12.36 10.73 -8.43
N LEU A 15 -11.20 11.33 -8.12
CA LEU A 15 -9.95 10.58 -7.95
C LEU A 15 -10.03 9.53 -6.85
N PHE A 16 -10.81 9.78 -5.79
CA PHE A 16 -11.01 8.84 -4.68
C PHE A 16 -12.17 7.86 -4.92
N ASN A 17 -13.22 8.27 -5.63
CA ASN A 17 -14.42 7.46 -5.81
C ASN A 17 -14.41 6.60 -7.09
N ASP A 18 -13.69 7.01 -8.15
CA ASP A 18 -13.68 6.30 -9.43
C ASP A 18 -12.64 5.16 -9.50
N HIS A 19 -11.62 5.18 -8.63
CA HIS A 19 -10.60 4.12 -8.49
C HIS A 19 -10.38 3.74 -7.01
N PRO A 20 -11.27 2.93 -6.42
CA PRO A 20 -11.38 2.69 -4.98
C PRO A 20 -10.35 1.66 -4.48
N ASP A 21 -9.09 2.06 -4.44
CA ASP A 21 -7.97 1.15 -4.22
C ASP A 21 -7.11 1.61 -3.03
N PHE A 22 -7.76 2.09 -1.96
CA PHE A 22 -7.12 2.50 -0.71
C PHE A 22 -7.42 1.53 0.43
N TYR A 23 -6.38 1.09 1.12
CA TYR A 23 -6.47 0.10 2.19
C TYR A 23 -5.70 0.56 3.43
N PHE A 24 -6.21 0.20 4.60
CA PHE A 24 -5.55 0.40 5.88
C PHE A 24 -5.88 -0.75 6.83
N CYS A 25 -5.09 -0.92 7.88
CA CYS A 25 -5.36 -1.88 8.94
C CYS A 25 -4.86 -1.32 10.27
N PHE A 26 -5.63 -1.51 11.35
CA PHE A 26 -5.27 -1.05 12.68
C PHE A 26 -4.24 -1.94 13.39
N GLY A 27 -4.27 -3.25 13.11
CA GLY A 27 -3.43 -4.24 13.79
C GLY A 27 -2.13 -4.57 13.06
N ARG A 28 -2.00 -4.16 11.81
CA ARG A 28 -0.82 -4.43 10.97
C ARG A 28 -0.60 -3.27 10.03
N ASP A 29 0.64 -2.83 9.93
CA ASP A 29 1.00 -1.83 8.94
C ASP A 29 0.92 -2.42 7.52
N VAL A 30 0.01 -1.89 6.71
CA VAL A 30 -0.22 -2.31 5.32
C VAL A 30 0.89 -1.84 4.36
N THR A 31 1.76 -0.93 4.81
CA THR A 31 2.91 -0.46 4.02
C THR A 31 4.06 -1.47 4.02
N HIS A 32 4.09 -2.40 4.96
CA HIS A 32 5.15 -3.40 5.09
C HIS A 32 4.75 -4.77 4.55
N CYS A 33 5.71 -5.47 3.95
CA CYS A 33 5.58 -6.90 3.68
C CYS A 33 5.70 -7.73 4.96
N THR A 34 5.21 -8.97 4.92
CA THR A 34 5.24 -9.90 6.06
C THR A 34 6.66 -10.11 6.59
N HIS A 35 7.64 -10.27 5.71
CA HIS A 35 9.04 -10.43 6.13
C HIS A 35 9.52 -9.26 6.99
N ARG A 36 9.22 -8.02 6.57
CA ARG A 36 9.61 -6.83 7.31
C ARG A 36 8.84 -6.67 8.62
N HIS A 37 7.55 -6.99 8.62
CA HIS A 37 6.73 -7.00 9.82
C HIS A 37 7.33 -7.89 10.93
N PHE A 38 7.81 -9.08 10.57
CA PHE A 38 8.44 -9.99 11.55
C PHE A 38 9.90 -9.66 11.83
N SER A 39 10.60 -8.98 10.92
CA SER A 39 12.00 -8.60 11.13
C SER A 39 12.15 -7.35 12.00
N SER A 40 11.15 -6.45 12.01
CA SER A 40 11.20 -5.21 12.78
C SER A 40 9.81 -4.82 13.27
N SER A 41 9.50 -5.19 14.51
CA SER A 41 8.19 -4.97 15.14
C SER A 41 7.88 -3.50 15.44
N ASP A 42 8.87 -2.60 15.42
CA ASP A 42 8.69 -1.16 15.65
C ASP A 42 9.24 -0.32 14.49
N ALA A 43 9.25 -0.90 13.28
CA ALA A 43 9.60 -0.15 12.08
C ALA A 43 8.57 0.94 11.81
N GLU A 44 9.06 2.15 11.54
CA GLU A 44 8.25 3.22 10.96
C GLU A 44 7.63 2.75 9.62
N PRO A 45 6.45 3.26 9.24
CA PRO A 45 5.80 2.89 7.99
C PRO A 45 6.70 3.11 6.77
N ASP A 46 6.61 2.22 5.78
CA ASP A 46 7.40 2.36 4.55
C ASP A 46 6.89 3.58 3.77
N GLU A 47 7.75 4.60 3.70
CA GLU A 47 7.43 5.87 3.03
C GLU A 47 7.02 5.67 1.58
N ARG A 48 7.54 4.63 0.91
CA ARG A 48 7.19 4.31 -0.48
C ARG A 48 5.71 4.03 -0.63
N PHE A 49 5.04 3.49 0.38
CA PHE A 49 3.64 3.05 0.31
C PHE A 49 2.70 3.84 1.24
N PHE A 50 3.23 4.82 1.99
CA PHE A 50 2.46 5.61 2.94
C PHE A 50 1.77 6.80 2.26
N TRP A 51 0.61 6.55 1.66
CA TRP A 51 -0.11 7.48 0.79
C TRP A 51 -0.53 8.78 1.49
N ASN A 52 -1.12 8.70 2.69
CA ASN A 52 -1.59 9.86 3.44
C ASN A 52 -0.53 10.54 4.32
N LYS A 53 0.77 10.21 4.15
CA LYS A 53 1.86 10.79 4.96
C LYS A 53 1.85 12.31 4.95
N VAL A 54 1.65 12.93 3.79
CA VAL A 54 1.62 14.40 3.62
C VAL A 54 0.43 15.03 4.36
N LEU A 55 -0.71 14.32 4.42
CA LEU A 55 -1.90 14.79 5.14
C LEU A 55 -1.69 14.74 6.66
N LEU A 56 -0.81 13.85 7.14
CA LEU A 56 -0.48 13.69 8.55
C LEU A 56 0.77 14.47 8.99
N LYS A 57 1.30 15.37 8.14
CA LYS A 57 2.54 16.11 8.41
C LYS A 57 2.55 16.83 9.77
N ASP A 58 1.41 17.37 10.19
CA ASP A 58 1.28 18.13 11.45
C ASP A 58 1.34 17.20 12.67
N LEU A 59 0.83 15.97 12.53
CA LEU A 59 0.90 14.92 13.55
C LEU A 59 2.27 14.23 13.59
N LEU A 60 3.00 14.24 12.47
CA LEU A 60 4.35 13.71 12.33
C LEU A 60 5.44 14.73 12.71
N HIS A 61 5.05 15.96 13.06
CA HIS A 61 5.99 17.03 13.38
C HIS A 61 6.78 16.72 14.66
N VAL A 62 8.07 17.10 14.68
CA VAL A 62 9.02 16.76 15.76
C VAL A 62 8.59 17.31 17.14
N SER A 63 7.81 18.39 17.16
CA SER A 63 7.31 18.99 18.40
C SER A 63 6.14 18.23 19.04
N VAL A 64 5.57 17.24 18.35
CA VAL A 64 4.43 16.45 18.84
C VAL A 64 4.94 15.19 19.52
N ASP A 65 4.36 14.85 20.67
CA ASP A 65 4.66 13.58 21.34
C ASP A 65 4.20 12.40 20.47
N ARG A 66 5.19 11.66 19.93
CA ARG A 66 4.93 10.51 19.06
C ARG A 66 4.12 9.42 19.73
N ASN A 67 4.26 9.22 21.04
CA ASN A 67 3.54 8.15 21.74
C ASN A 67 2.03 8.44 21.80
N LEU A 68 1.67 9.71 21.92
CA LEU A 68 0.28 10.16 21.88
C LEU A 68 -0.24 10.22 20.44
N ALA A 69 0.59 10.69 19.50
CA ALA A 69 0.22 10.82 18.08
C ALA A 69 0.07 9.47 17.37
N LYS A 70 0.82 8.42 17.76
CA LYS A 70 0.81 7.09 17.10
C LYS A 70 -0.59 6.48 17.00
N ARG A 71 -1.51 6.79 17.93
CA ARG A 71 -2.91 6.32 17.90
C ARG A 71 -3.76 6.98 16.82
N TRP A 72 -3.36 8.15 16.35
CA TRP A 72 -4.05 8.95 15.33
C TRP A 72 -3.40 8.81 13.94
N ILE A 73 -2.23 8.20 13.88
CA ILE A 73 -1.48 7.96 12.65
C ILE A 73 -1.85 6.57 12.15
N VAL A 74 -2.71 6.52 11.12
CA VAL A 74 -3.08 5.28 10.42
C VAL A 74 -2.53 5.35 9.00
N PRO A 75 -1.51 4.53 8.66
CA PRO A 75 -1.01 4.44 7.29
C PRO A 75 -2.07 3.90 6.33
N ILE A 76 -2.33 4.67 5.28
CA ILE A 76 -3.16 4.25 4.15
C ILE A 76 -2.23 3.91 3.00
N MET A 77 -2.45 2.76 2.38
CA MET A 77 -1.76 2.27 1.21
C MET A 77 -2.69 2.31 0.00
N GLN A 78 -2.13 2.69 -1.15
CA GLN A 78 -2.82 2.61 -2.44
C GLN A 78 -2.39 1.34 -3.18
N GLY A 79 -3.33 0.57 -3.73
CA GLY A 79 -3.03 -0.66 -4.44
C GLY A 79 -4.23 -1.58 -4.52
N SER A 80 -4.04 -2.88 -4.39
CA SER A 80 -5.15 -3.84 -4.43
C SER A 80 -4.95 -4.95 -3.41
N ILE A 81 -6.05 -5.45 -2.86
CA ILE A 81 -6.05 -6.62 -1.98
C ILE A 81 -7.11 -7.59 -2.50
N SER A 82 -6.70 -8.83 -2.76
CA SER A 82 -7.62 -9.93 -3.06
C SER A 82 -7.37 -11.07 -2.08
N HIS A 83 -8.45 -11.70 -1.64
CA HIS A 83 -8.41 -12.81 -0.70
C HIS A 83 -9.33 -13.91 -1.19
N GLU A 84 -8.80 -15.13 -1.26
CA GLU A 84 -9.52 -16.32 -1.69
C GLU A 84 -9.24 -17.46 -0.72
N THR A 85 -10.26 -18.29 -0.46
CA THR A 85 -10.13 -19.49 0.38
C THR A 85 -10.47 -20.72 -0.46
N LEU A 86 -9.56 -21.69 -0.49
CA LEU A 86 -9.69 -22.92 -1.26
C LEU A 86 -9.71 -24.13 -0.32
N SER A 87 -10.59 -25.10 -0.59
CA SER A 87 -10.57 -26.39 0.10
C SER A 87 -9.61 -27.35 -0.61
N VAL A 88 -8.53 -27.77 0.06
CA VAL A 88 -7.45 -28.60 -0.49
C VAL A 88 -7.48 -29.98 0.17
N GLY A 89 -8.54 -30.75 -0.07
CA GLY A 89 -8.65 -32.12 0.44
C GLY A 89 -9.90 -32.82 -0.07
N ASP A 90 -9.77 -34.10 -0.43
CA ASP A 90 -10.89 -34.97 -0.79
C ASP A 90 -11.59 -35.59 0.43
N ASP A 91 -10.96 -35.50 1.62
CA ASP A 91 -11.46 -36.16 2.82
C ASP A 91 -12.44 -35.26 3.57
N LEU A 92 -13.72 -35.64 3.57
CA LEU A 92 -14.83 -34.85 4.11
C LEU A 92 -14.79 -34.66 5.64
N GLN A 93 -13.90 -35.38 6.35
CA GLN A 93 -13.83 -35.36 7.81
C GLN A 93 -12.85 -34.32 8.37
N ILE A 94 -11.86 -33.88 7.58
CA ILE A 94 -10.92 -32.82 7.98
C ILE A 94 -10.80 -31.84 6.80
N PRO A 95 -11.62 -30.77 6.75
CA PRO A 95 -11.52 -29.79 5.69
C PRO A 95 -10.21 -29.03 5.81
N VAL A 96 -9.34 -29.24 4.83
CA VAL A 96 -8.09 -28.49 4.69
C VAL A 96 -8.40 -27.20 3.94
N THR A 97 -8.22 -26.06 4.59
CA THR A 97 -8.42 -24.75 3.95
C THR A 97 -7.09 -24.09 3.65
N LEU A 98 -6.87 -23.72 2.39
CA LEU A 98 -5.79 -22.88 1.91
C LEU A 98 -6.32 -21.46 1.72
N ASN A 99 -5.84 -20.53 2.54
CA ASN A 99 -6.16 -19.12 2.38
C ASN A 99 -5.05 -18.45 1.56
N ILE A 100 -5.44 -17.81 0.46
CA ILE A 100 -4.57 -17.10 -0.45
C ILE A 100 -4.91 -15.62 -0.33
N THR A 101 -3.94 -14.80 0.04
CA THR A 101 -4.08 -13.34 0.06
C THR A 101 -3.03 -12.73 -0.86
N LEU A 102 -3.46 -11.91 -1.80
CA LEU A 102 -2.57 -11.16 -2.69
C LEU A 102 -2.70 -9.68 -2.36
N ILE A 103 -1.60 -9.05 -2.00
CA ILE A 103 -1.55 -7.63 -1.65
C ILE A 103 -0.60 -6.96 -2.64
N SER A 104 -1.12 -6.06 -3.46
CA SER A 104 -0.31 -5.19 -4.32
C SER A 104 -0.28 -3.79 -3.74
N ARG A 105 0.92 -3.25 -3.54
CA ARG A 105 1.18 -1.91 -2.99
C ARG A 105 1.81 -1.05 -4.07
N ARG A 106 1.20 0.07 -4.41
CA ARG A 106 1.70 1.02 -5.39
C ARG A 106 2.50 2.11 -4.69
N SER A 107 3.71 2.36 -5.18
CA SER A 107 4.55 3.43 -4.64
C SER A 107 3.94 4.81 -4.89
N ILE A 108 4.04 5.68 -3.87
CA ILE A 108 3.65 7.09 -3.94
C ILE A 108 4.66 7.91 -4.73
N TYR A 109 5.91 7.44 -4.79
CA TYR A 109 6.97 8.14 -5.51
C TYR A 109 6.73 8.02 -7.01
N ARG A 110 6.83 9.17 -7.70
CA ARG A 110 6.68 9.29 -9.16
C ARG A 110 5.33 8.77 -9.70
N ALA A 111 4.23 9.01 -8.98
CA ALA A 111 2.87 8.86 -9.53
C ALA A 111 2.62 9.92 -10.63
N GLY A 112 2.48 9.49 -11.90
CA GLY A 112 2.23 10.42 -13.01
C GLY A 112 2.24 9.76 -14.40
N VAL A 113 1.72 10.49 -15.39
CA VAL A 113 1.50 10.02 -16.76
C VAL A 113 2.82 9.72 -17.49
N ARG A 114 2.91 8.56 -18.13
CA ARG A 114 4.12 8.02 -18.81
C ARG A 114 4.71 8.94 -19.90
N TYR A 115 3.93 9.91 -20.41
CA TYR A 115 4.33 10.74 -21.55
C TYR A 115 5.04 12.04 -21.18
N LEU A 116 4.82 12.62 -20.00
CA LEU A 116 5.41 13.91 -19.61
C LEU A 116 6.85 13.84 -19.10
N ARG A 117 7.40 12.62 -18.90
CA ARG A 117 8.70 12.42 -18.22
C ARG A 117 9.81 11.79 -19.06
N ARG A 118 9.61 11.54 -20.36
CA ARG A 118 10.69 11.05 -21.25
C ARG A 118 11.62 12.15 -21.77
N SER A 119 11.24 13.44 -21.71
CA SER A 119 12.02 14.48 -22.39
C SER A 119 13.13 15.13 -21.56
N VAL A 120 13.21 14.92 -20.23
CA VAL A 120 14.28 15.51 -19.40
C VAL A 120 14.75 14.54 -18.31
N LEU A 121 15.15 13.34 -18.71
CA LEU A 121 16.14 12.45 -18.09
C LEU A 121 16.02 11.13 -18.83
N SER A 122 16.91 10.92 -19.80
CA SER A 122 17.18 9.58 -20.32
C SER A 122 17.34 8.65 -19.11
N TRP A 123 16.65 7.50 -19.11
CA TRP A 123 16.67 6.43 -18.09
C TRP A 123 15.63 6.43 -16.97
N GLY A 124 14.72 7.39 -16.83
CA GLY A 124 13.56 7.22 -15.92
C GLY A 124 13.91 7.05 -14.43
N ILE A 125 15.13 7.42 -14.04
CA ILE A 125 15.73 7.35 -12.69
C ILE A 125 15.86 8.80 -12.16
N ASP A 126 15.59 9.03 -10.88
CA ASP A 126 15.81 10.34 -10.23
C ASP A 126 17.28 10.57 -9.88
N SER A 127 17.64 11.80 -9.51
CA SER A 127 18.91 12.07 -8.82
C SER A 127 19.06 11.24 -7.53
N GLU A 128 17.93 10.81 -6.95
CA GLU A 128 17.83 9.89 -5.80
C GLU A 128 17.55 8.42 -6.17
N SER A 129 17.72 8.03 -7.44
CA SER A 129 17.55 6.65 -7.94
C SER A 129 16.12 6.07 -7.91
N ASN A 130 15.09 6.90 -7.73
CA ASN A 130 13.71 6.42 -7.69
C ASN A 130 13.15 6.08 -9.09
N VAL A 131 12.63 4.86 -9.26
CA VAL A 131 12.03 4.38 -10.53
C VAL A 131 10.54 4.70 -10.60
N ALA A 132 10.03 5.02 -11.79
CA ALA A 132 8.60 5.31 -11.99
C ALA A 132 7.71 4.04 -11.88
N ASN A 133 6.48 4.21 -11.37
CA ASN A 133 5.47 3.15 -11.23
C ASN A 133 5.99 1.88 -10.52
N PHE A 134 6.68 2.04 -9.40
CA PHE A 134 7.08 0.91 -8.56
C PHE A 134 5.85 0.29 -7.89
N VAL A 135 5.68 -1.02 -8.03
CA VAL A 135 4.61 -1.81 -7.40
C VAL A 135 5.24 -3.03 -6.74
N GLU A 136 4.87 -3.29 -5.49
CA GLU A 136 5.26 -4.49 -4.75
C GLU A 136 4.03 -5.37 -4.55
N THR A 137 4.06 -6.59 -5.07
CA THR A 137 2.99 -7.57 -4.90
C THR A 137 3.47 -8.68 -3.99
N GLU A 138 2.73 -8.93 -2.92
CA GLU A 138 2.99 -9.98 -1.94
C GLU A 138 1.87 -11.02 -1.98
N LEU A 139 2.28 -12.27 -2.18
CA LEU A 139 1.44 -13.45 -2.02
C LEU A 139 1.64 -14.02 -0.62
N ILE A 140 0.55 -14.11 0.14
CA ILE A 140 0.49 -14.72 1.46
C ILE A 140 -0.35 -16.00 1.37
N LEU A 141 0.22 -17.11 1.82
CA LEU A 141 -0.45 -18.41 1.87
C LEU A 141 -0.53 -18.88 3.32
N ASN A 142 -1.74 -19.20 3.77
CA ASN A 142 -1.97 -19.81 5.08
C ASN A 142 -2.58 -21.20 4.89
N ILE A 143 -1.87 -22.24 5.34
CA ILE A 143 -2.30 -23.63 5.25
C ILE A 143 -1.77 -24.41 6.46
N PHE A 144 -2.62 -25.19 7.15
CA PHE A 144 -2.22 -26.03 8.30
C PHE A 144 -1.29 -25.33 9.30
N ASP A 145 -1.63 -24.11 9.73
CA ASP A 145 -0.83 -23.26 10.63
C ASP A 145 0.54 -22.79 10.08
N HIS A 146 0.87 -23.08 8.82
CA HIS A 146 1.99 -22.49 8.12
C HIS A 146 1.60 -21.18 7.46
N HIS A 147 2.44 -20.17 7.64
CA HIS A 147 2.31 -18.86 7.00
C HIS A 147 3.48 -18.64 6.04
N LEU A 148 3.21 -18.60 4.74
CA LEU A 148 4.22 -18.30 3.72
C LEU A 148 3.97 -16.91 3.15
N SER A 149 5.05 -16.18 2.85
CA SER A 149 5.00 -14.90 2.15
C SER A 149 6.03 -14.90 1.03
N PHE A 150 5.60 -14.48 -0.15
CA PHE A 150 6.45 -14.29 -1.32
C PHE A 150 6.22 -12.89 -1.87
N VAL A 151 7.29 -12.14 -2.10
CA VAL A 151 7.23 -10.76 -2.56
C VAL A 151 7.87 -10.63 -3.95
N GLN A 152 7.15 -10.02 -4.87
CA GLN A 152 7.61 -9.68 -6.21
C GLN A 152 7.49 -8.17 -6.44
N VAL A 153 8.47 -7.58 -7.12
CA VAL A 153 8.50 -6.16 -7.44
C VAL A 153 8.39 -5.96 -8.95
N ILE A 154 7.56 -5.02 -9.37
CA ILE A 154 7.38 -4.60 -10.76
C ILE A 154 7.66 -3.10 -10.85
N LEU A 155 8.47 -2.70 -11.83
CA LEU A 155 8.85 -1.31 -12.07
C LEU A 155 8.88 -1.03 -13.58
N SER A 156 8.56 0.21 -13.98
CA SER A 156 8.71 0.63 -15.38
C SER A 156 10.12 1.16 -15.62
N ILE A 157 10.80 0.65 -16.64
CA ILE A 157 12.09 1.13 -17.13
C ILE A 157 11.86 2.09 -18.30
#